data_AF-A0A0A3IUQ1-F1
#
_entry.id   AF-A0A0A3IUQ1-F1
#
_cell.length_a   1.000
_cell.length_b   1.000
_cell.length_c   1.000
_cell.angle_alpha   90.00
_cell.angle_beta   90.00
_cell.angle_gamma   90.00
#
_symmetry.space_group_name_H-M   'P 1'
#
loop_
_entity.id
_entity.type
_entity.pdbx_description
1 polymer ?
#
loop_
_entity_poly.entity_id
_entity_poly.type
_entity_poly.pdbx_seq_one_letter_code
_entity_poly.pdbx_strand_id
1 'polypeptide(L)'
;MLELTKKRKVTTRRNHECFGCGAAIEKGTQAIYVTGKEDGAHVNFHLHVDCHLKACKQKLYEQGFEKGSLNALDVSLQNFSVANVELPF
;
A
#
# COMPACT_ATOMS: atom_id res chain seq x y z
N MET A 1 -6.80 -13.03 7.28
CA MET A 1 -5.99 -12.00 8.00
C MET A 1 -4.65 -11.90 7.30
N LEU A 2 -4.27 -10.71 6.84
CA LEU A 2 -3.12 -10.54 5.95
C LEU A 2 -1.84 -10.33 6.77
N GLU A 3 -1.07 -11.40 6.97
CA GLU A 3 0.17 -11.38 7.72
C GLU A 3 1.32 -10.88 6.84
N LEU A 4 1.79 -9.67 7.08
CA LEU A 4 2.91 -9.09 6.32
C LEU A 4 4.23 -9.71 6.76
N THR A 5 4.84 -10.49 5.87
CA THR A 5 6.09 -11.19 6.16
C THR A 5 7.31 -10.30 5.90
N LYS A 6 7.33 -9.56 4.77
CA LYS A 6 8.45 -8.68 4.41
C LYS A 6 7.96 -7.48 3.61
N LYS A 7 8.58 -6.32 3.88
CA LYS A 7 8.45 -5.09 3.10
C LYS A 7 9.85 -4.62 2.70
N ARG A 8 10.07 -4.33 1.42
CA ARG A 8 11.35 -3.80 0.94
C ARG A 8 11.14 -2.78 -0.17
N LYS A 9 11.95 -1.73 -0.16
CA LYS A 9 12.02 -0.76 -1.25
C LYS A 9 12.79 -1.38 -2.40
N VAL A 10 12.20 -1.40 -3.58
CA VAL A 10 12.76 -1.96 -4.82
C VAL A 10 12.65 -0.93 -5.94
N THR A 11 13.58 -0.95 -6.88
CA THR A 11 13.43 -0.20 -8.13
C THR A 11 12.79 -1.13 -9.16
N THR A 12 11.68 -0.71 -9.75
CA THR A 12 10.93 -1.50 -10.72
C THR A 12 11.75 -1.70 -11.99
N ARG A 13 11.82 -2.95 -12.48
CA ARG A 13 12.48 -3.27 -13.75
C ARG A 13 11.52 -3.27 -14.94
N ARG A 14 10.20 -3.27 -14.67
CA ARG A 14 9.09 -3.28 -15.63
C ARG A 14 7.95 -2.43 -15.06
N ASN A 15 6.96 -2.14 -15.88
CA ASN A 15 5.74 -1.50 -15.39
C ASN A 15 4.98 -2.51 -14.51
N HIS A 16 4.58 -2.06 -13.32
CA HIS A 16 3.80 -2.85 -12.38
C HIS A 16 2.52 -2.11 -12.04
N GLU A 17 1.50 -2.81 -11.57
CA GLU A 17 0.30 -2.15 -11.06
C GLU A 17 0.44 -1.98 -9.54
N CYS A 18 0.19 -0.76 -9.05
CA CYS A 18 0.14 -0.50 -7.62
C CYS A 18 -1.08 -1.18 -7.03
N PHE A 19 -0.89 -2.06 -6.06
CA PHE A 19 -1.99 -2.75 -5.38
C PHE A 19 -2.86 -1.78 -4.58
N GLY A 20 -2.29 -0.69 -4.08
CA GLY A 20 -3.00 0.30 -3.31
C GLY A 20 -3.99 1.13 -4.12
N CYS A 21 -3.48 1.82 -5.15
CA CYS A 21 -4.29 2.73 -5.96
C CYS A 21 -4.71 2.15 -7.32
N GLY A 22 -4.25 0.96 -7.71
CA GLY A 22 -4.49 0.42 -9.05
C GLY A 22 -3.76 1.16 -10.19
N ALA A 23 -3.06 2.26 -9.91
CA ALA A 23 -2.32 3.01 -10.92
C ALA A 23 -1.03 2.26 -11.33
N ALA A 24 -0.58 2.50 -12.56
CA ALA A 24 0.66 1.94 -13.05
C ALA A 24 1.89 2.58 -12.38
N ILE A 25 2.77 1.74 -11.85
CA ILE A 25 4.12 2.05 -11.43
C ILE A 25 5.03 1.91 -12.65
N GLU A 26 5.59 3.03 -13.12
CA GLU A 26 6.48 3.03 -14.29
C GLU A 26 7.81 2.31 -14.02
N LYS A 27 8.42 1.76 -15.07
CA LYS A 27 9.76 1.18 -15.03
C LYS A 27 10.79 2.23 -14.57
N GLY A 28 11.68 1.83 -13.66
CA GLY A 28 12.77 2.69 -13.16
C GLY A 28 12.37 3.54 -11.96
N THR A 29 11.10 3.51 -11.55
CA THR A 29 10.65 4.18 -10.33
C THR A 29 10.85 3.30 -9.10
N GLN A 30 10.89 3.94 -7.93
CA GLN A 30 10.98 3.23 -6.65
C GLN A 30 9.58 2.79 -6.21
N ALA A 31 9.46 1.53 -5.84
CA ALA A 31 8.24 0.91 -5.32
C ALA A 31 8.55 0.18 -4.01
N ILE A 32 7.52 -0.03 -3.20
CA ILE A 32 7.57 -0.92 -2.04
C ILE A 32 7.03 -2.27 -2.48
N TYR A 33 7.89 -3.28 -2.43
CA TYR A 33 7.50 -4.66 -2.60
C TYR A 33 7.12 -5.24 -1.25
N VAL A 34 5.89 -5.73 -1.16
CA VAL A 34 5.34 -6.32 0.05
C VAL A 34 5.02 -7.77 -0.22
N THR A 35 5.43 -8.65 0.69
CA THR A 35 5.06 -10.06 0.70
C THR A 35 4.41 -10.39 2.02
N GLY A 36 3.28 -11.07 1.96
CA GLY A 36 2.56 -11.57 3.12
C GLY A 36 1.99 -12.96 2.89
N LYS A 37 1.22 -13.40 3.88
CA LYS A 37 0.34 -14.56 3.79
C LYS A 37 -1.09 -14.13 4.07
N GLU A 38 -2.02 -14.62 3.26
CA GLU A 38 -3.45 -14.49 3.49
C GLU A 38 -4.04 -15.89 3.42
N ASP A 39 -4.64 -16.35 4.53
CA ASP A 39 -5.32 -17.66 4.64
C ASP A 39 -4.47 -18.84 4.14
N GLY A 40 -3.16 -18.79 4.42
CA GLY A 40 -2.17 -19.80 4.05
C GLY A 40 -1.56 -19.62 2.65
N ALA A 41 -2.13 -18.76 1.80
CA ALA A 41 -1.59 -18.42 0.49
C ALA A 41 -0.58 -17.27 0.59
N HIS A 42 0.56 -17.41 -0.10
CA HIS A 42 1.52 -16.32 -0.19
C HIS A 42 1.02 -15.25 -1.15
N VAL A 43 0.84 -14.03 -0.65
CA VAL A 43 0.45 -12.87 -1.44
C VAL A 43 1.62 -11.92 -1.57
N ASN A 44 1.85 -11.42 -2.78
CA ASN A 44 2.95 -10.53 -3.07
C ASN A 44 2.52 -9.44 -4.05
N PHE A 45 2.78 -8.20 -3.67
CA PHE A 45 2.27 -7.04 -4.39
C PHE A 45 3.22 -5.85 -4.31
N HIS A 46 3.06 -4.93 -5.25
CA HIS A 46 3.85 -3.72 -5.36
C HIS A 46 2.98 -2.51 -4.98
N LEU A 47 3.55 -1.58 -4.24
CA LEU A 47 2.93 -0.27 -3.97
C LEU A 47 3.88 0.84 -4.39
N HIS A 48 3.31 1.99 -4.75
CA HIS A 48 4.07 3.23 -4.71
C HIS A 48 4.56 3.51 -3.28
N VAL A 49 5.69 4.22 -3.19
CA VAL A 49 6.22 4.67 -1.90
C VAL A 49 5.19 5.54 -1.17
N ASP A 50 4.48 6.40 -1.90
CA ASP A 50 3.43 7.27 -1.34
C ASP A 50 2.21 6.47 -0.86
N CYS A 51 1.77 5.48 -1.64
CA CYS A 51 0.69 4.58 -1.25
C CYS A 51 1.04 3.80 0.02
N HIS A 52 2.29 3.35 0.15
CA HIS A 52 2.76 2.67 1.36
C HIS A 52 2.72 3.59 2.59
N LEU A 53 3.17 4.85 2.44
CA LEU A 53 3.10 5.86 3.50
C LEU A 53 1.65 6.13 3.95
N LYS A 54 0.72 6.30 3.00
CA LYS A 54 -0.72 6.46 3.30
C LYS A 54 -1.27 5.24 4.07
N ALA A 55 -0.97 4.03 3.61
CA ALA A 55 -1.43 2.80 4.26
C ALA A 55 -0.86 2.63 5.69
N CYS A 56 0.39 3.05 5.91
CA CYS A 56 1.01 3.00 7.23
C CYS A 56 0.36 4.00 8.19
N LYS A 57 0.08 5.23 7.74
CA LYS A 57 -0.62 6.25 8.54
C LYS A 57 -2.01 5.79 8.99
N GLN A 58 -2.73 5.10 8.11
CA GLN A 58 -4.10 4.67 8.38
C GLN A 58 -4.19 3.28 9.02
N LYS A 59 -3.06 2.63 9.34
CA LYS A 59 -3.03 1.26 9.87
C LYS A 59 -3.84 0.26 9.03
N LEU A 60 -3.92 0.46 7.72
CA LEU A 60 -4.72 -0.39 6.82
C LEU A 60 -4.25 -1.85 6.82
N TYR A 61 -2.97 -2.05 7.12
CA TYR A 61 -2.38 -3.37 7.31
C TYR A 61 -3.00 -4.15 8.49
N GLU A 62 -3.44 -3.45 9.54
CA GLU A 62 -4.12 -4.05 10.70
C GLU A 62 -5.60 -4.32 10.41
N GLN A 63 -6.21 -3.50 9.55
CA GLN A 63 -7.65 -3.55 9.25
C GLN A 63 -8.01 -4.51 8.09
N GLY A 64 -7.01 -5.03 7.37
CA GLY A 64 -7.22 -5.76 6.12
C GLY A 64 -7.12 -4.79 4.94
N PHE A 65 -6.15 -5.04 4.07
CA PHE A 65 -5.81 -4.15 2.96
C PHE A 65 -6.19 -4.80 1.64
N GLU A 66 -7.30 -4.33 1.04
CA GLU A 66 -7.78 -4.85 -0.24
C GLU A 66 -7.17 -4.10 -1.43
N LYS A 67 -7.19 -4.75 -2.61
CA LYS A 67 -6.67 -4.17 -3.84
C LYS A 67 -7.52 -2.96 -4.25
N GLY A 68 -6.89 -1.80 -4.46
CA GLY A 68 -7.56 -0.58 -4.91
C GLY A 68 -8.14 0.29 -3.80
N SER A 69 -8.02 -0.10 -2.53
CA SER A 69 -8.61 0.64 -1.39
C SER A 69 -8.05 2.06 -1.23
N LEU A 70 -6.83 2.35 -1.71
CA LEU A 70 -6.28 3.71 -1.66
C LEU A 70 -6.83 4.63 -2.76
N ASN A 71 -7.34 4.08 -3.87
CA ASN A 71 -8.05 4.90 -4.86
C ASN A 71 -9.43 5.32 -4.35
N ALA A 72 -10.11 4.48 -3.57
CA ALA A 72 -11.36 4.85 -2.90
C ALA A 72 -11.17 5.94 -1.83
N LEU A 73 -10.00 5.96 -1.17
CA LEU A 73 -9.62 6.99 -0.20
C LEU A 73 -9.36 8.36 -0.85
N ASP A 74 -8.84 8.40 -2.07
CA ASP A 74 -8.66 9.66 -2.80
C ASP A 74 -10.02 10.27 -3.19
N VAL A 75 -11.04 9.44 -3.46
CA VAL A 75 -12.43 9.87 -3.67
C VAL A 75 -13.11 10.31 -2.36
N SER A 76 -12.68 9.77 -1.22
CA SER A 76 -13.28 10.06 0.09
C SER A 76 -12.65 11.25 0.83
N LEU A 77 -11.44 11.68 0.44
CA LEU A 77 -10.73 12.80 1.08
C LEU A 77 -11.29 14.19 0.71
N GLN A 78 -12.21 14.29 -0.24
CA GLN A 78 -13.01 15.51 -0.38
C GLN A 78 -14.03 15.69 0.76
N ASN A 79 -14.27 14.65 1.58
CA ASN A 79 -15.35 14.68 2.59
C ASN A 79 -14.93 14.46 4.05
N PHE A 80 -13.67 14.17 4.38
CA PHE A 80 -13.25 14.06 5.79
C PHE A 80 -12.10 14.99 6.14
N SER A 81 -12.52 16.13 6.68
CA SER A 81 -11.74 17.01 7.52
C SER A 81 -11.29 16.28 8.80
N VAL A 82 -10.10 16.65 9.26
CA VAL A 82 -9.52 16.46 10.61
C VAL A 82 -9.08 15.03 10.99
N ALA A 83 -7.76 14.85 11.17
CA ALA A 83 -7.20 14.59 12.51
C ALA A 83 -5.69 14.31 12.45
N ASN A 84 -4.99 15.16 13.17
CA ASN A 84 -3.60 15.09 13.59
C ASN A 84 -3.34 13.76 14.34
N VAL A 85 -2.41 12.91 13.90
CA VAL A 85 -1.92 11.79 14.72
C VAL A 85 -0.43 11.60 14.50
N GLU A 86 0.32 11.81 15.58
CA GLU A 86 1.76 11.64 15.70
C GLU A 86 2.16 10.15 15.61
N LEU A 87 3.31 9.90 14.96
CA LEU A 87 3.87 8.57 14.68
C LEU A 87 4.82 8.14 15.82
N PRO A 88 4.77 6.91 16.35
CA PRO A 88 5.92 6.29 16.99
C PRO A 88 6.76 5.51 15.96
N PHE A 89 8.07 5.62 16.13
CA PHE A 89 9.15 5.01 15.34
C PHE A 89 9.25 3.49 15.53
#